data_AF-A0AA47MBM3-F1
#
_entry.id   AF-A0AA47MBM3-F1
#
_cell.length_a   1.000
_cell.length_b   1.000
_cell.length_c   1.000
_cell.angle_alpha   90.00
_cell.angle_beta   90.00
_cell.angle_gamma   90.00
#
_symmetry.space_group_name_H-M   'P 1'
#
loop_
_entity.id
_entity.type
_entity.pdbx_description
1 polymer ?
#
loop_
_entity_poly.entity_id
_entity_poly.type
_entity_poly.pdbx_seq_one_letter_code
_entity_poly.pdbx_strand_id
1 'polypeptide(L)'
;MLAHLRRHHPSVTIDGTRKRESGKKLQLLPPQPLNRGEGEKSDRAKAINKAMGVFIAKDMQPYAVVEDAGFQHMIKVLESRYNIPSRHHFSNTIIPELYEGTRQRIVKELSNTAYVALTTDGWTSRATETVTAHYINSEWEMKSSVLQTRPLYESHTSEHLSEALTQAVTEWKLERANSTIPVATNNASRECSQCNSWTGTTDRVLCTYC
;
A
#
# COMPACT_ATOMS: atom_id res chain seq x y z
N MET A 1 12.44 34.83 58.81
CA MET A 1 12.47 33.36 58.58
C MET A 1 11.21 32.65 59.09
N LEU A 2 10.81 32.82 60.36
CA LEU A 2 9.63 32.17 60.96
C LEU A 2 8.27 32.50 60.29
N ALA A 3 8.10 33.72 59.79
CA ALA A 3 6.87 34.14 59.13
C ALA A 3 6.64 33.48 57.76
N HIS A 4 7.70 33.15 57.02
CA HIS A 4 7.62 32.47 55.72
C HIS A 4 7.15 31.01 55.89
N LEU A 5 7.71 30.32 56.89
CA LEU A 5 7.39 28.93 57.20
C LEU A 5 5.91 28.74 57.57
N ARG A 6 5.35 29.64 58.41
CA ARG A 6 3.92 29.59 58.76
C ARG A 6 2.99 29.86 57.58
N ARG A 7 3.44 30.58 56.56
CA ARG A 7 2.61 31.01 55.42
C ARG A 7 2.61 30.02 54.27
N HIS A 8 3.73 29.35 54.01
CA HIS A 8 3.90 28.43 52.87
C HIS A 8 3.99 26.95 53.26
N HIS A 9 4.23 26.64 54.55
CA HIS A 9 4.38 25.26 55.03
C HIS A 9 3.61 25.03 56.35
N PRO A 10 2.26 25.11 56.34
CA PRO A 10 1.44 25.04 57.54
C PRO A 10 1.47 23.67 58.25
N SER A 11 1.99 22.63 57.61
CA SER A 11 2.17 21.29 58.19
C SER A 11 3.42 21.15 59.07
N VAL A 12 4.27 22.18 59.15
CA VAL A 12 5.52 22.14 59.92
C VAL A 12 5.37 22.90 61.23
N THR A 13 5.19 22.17 62.34
CA THR A 13 5.30 22.70 63.70
C THR A 13 6.76 22.74 64.16
N ILE A 14 7.18 23.86 64.76
CA ILE A 14 8.60 24.16 65.11
C ILE A 14 8.98 23.60 66.48
N ASP A 15 8.02 23.07 67.24
CA ASP A 15 8.33 22.27 68.42
C ASP A 15 8.69 20.88 67.94
N GLY A 16 9.94 20.47 68.13
CA GLY A 16 10.60 19.27 67.58
C GLY A 16 10.01 17.91 67.98
N THR A 17 8.69 17.77 67.94
CA THR A 17 7.91 16.56 68.17
C THR A 17 7.26 16.15 66.85
N ARG A 18 7.75 15.05 66.27
CA ARG A 18 7.22 14.49 65.02
C ARG A 18 5.92 13.76 65.32
N LYS A 19 4.77 14.36 65.04
CA LYS A 19 3.49 13.64 65.03
C LYS A 19 3.55 12.56 63.93
N ARG A 20 3.42 11.29 64.31
CA ARG A 20 3.21 10.18 63.38
C ARG A 20 1.87 10.41 62.69
N GLU A 21 1.88 10.82 61.42
CA GLU A 21 0.70 10.70 60.58
C GLU A 21 0.41 9.22 60.40
N SER A 22 -0.85 8.83 60.69
CA SER A 22 -1.35 7.50 60.39
C SER A 22 -1.30 7.33 58.87
N GLY A 23 -0.30 6.59 58.39
CA GLY A 23 -0.13 6.34 56.97
C GLY A 23 -1.41 5.76 56.38
N LYS A 24 -2.01 6.46 55.41
CA LYS A 24 -3.00 5.84 54.54
C LYS A 24 -2.33 4.62 53.93
N LYS A 25 -2.81 3.43 54.31
CA LYS A 25 -2.36 2.15 53.76
C LYS A 25 -2.50 2.28 52.24
N LEU A 26 -1.38 2.35 51.51
CA LEU A 26 -1.41 2.24 50.05
C LEU A 26 -1.95 0.83 49.76
N GLN A 27 -3.24 0.72 49.50
CA GLN A 27 -3.78 -0.47 48.86
C GLN A 27 -3.26 -0.41 47.43
N LEU A 28 -2.32 -1.30 47.10
CA LEU A 28 -2.05 -1.64 45.71
C LEU A 28 -3.38 -2.06 45.11
N LEU A 29 -3.88 -1.28 44.16
CA LEU A 29 -4.96 -1.74 43.29
C LEU A 29 -4.50 -3.07 42.69
N PRO A 30 -5.37 -4.09 42.60
CA PRO A 30 -5.05 -5.29 41.84
C PRO A 30 -4.54 -4.86 40.46
N PRO A 31 -3.50 -5.49 39.91
CA PRO A 31 -3.11 -5.22 38.54
C PRO A 31 -4.36 -5.45 37.70
N GLN A 32 -4.89 -4.37 37.12
CA GLN A 32 -5.99 -4.48 36.19
C GLN A 32 -5.54 -5.48 35.11
N PRO A 33 -6.38 -6.44 34.71
CA PRO A 33 -6.03 -7.28 33.57
C PRO A 33 -5.70 -6.32 32.42
N LEU A 34 -4.46 -6.37 31.95
CA LEU A 34 -4.03 -5.64 30.75
C LEU A 34 -5.05 -6.00 29.68
N ASN A 35 -5.88 -5.03 29.28
CA ASN A 35 -6.90 -5.18 28.26
C ASN A 35 -6.20 -5.53 26.94
N ARG A 36 -5.90 -6.82 26.74
CA ARG A 36 -5.23 -7.32 25.52
C ARG A 36 -6.13 -7.21 24.30
N GLY A 37 -7.44 -7.01 24.48
CA GLY A 37 -8.44 -7.03 23.41
C GLY A 37 -8.72 -5.70 22.72
N GLU A 38 -8.29 -4.55 23.25
CA GLU A 38 -8.61 -3.23 22.66
C GLU A 38 -7.54 -2.72 21.69
N GLY A 39 -6.36 -3.34 21.67
CA GLY A 39 -5.24 -2.93 20.82
C GLY A 39 -5.53 -3.06 19.33
N GLU A 40 -6.14 -4.18 18.91
CA GLU A 40 -6.34 -4.54 17.49
C GLU A 40 -7.31 -3.60 16.75
N LYS A 41 -8.22 -2.92 17.46
CA LYS A 41 -9.21 -2.01 16.86
C LYS A 41 -8.85 -0.53 16.96
N SER A 42 -7.78 -0.19 17.67
CA SER A 42 -7.38 1.21 17.82
C SER A 42 -6.95 1.82 16.49
N ASP A 43 -7.17 3.13 16.31
CA ASP A 43 -6.69 3.85 15.13
C ASP A 43 -5.17 3.81 15.00
N ARG A 44 -4.47 3.72 16.14
CA ARG A 44 -3.01 3.54 16.18
C ARG A 44 -2.60 2.20 15.58
N ALA A 45 -3.25 1.09 15.95
CA ALA A 45 -2.94 -0.22 15.39
C ALA A 45 -3.23 -0.27 13.89
N LYS A 46 -4.35 0.29 13.43
CA LYS A 46 -4.64 0.40 11.98
C LYS A 46 -3.57 1.20 11.24
N ALA A 47 -3.09 2.30 11.83
CA ALA A 47 -2.00 3.08 11.25
C ALA A 47 -0.69 2.28 11.15
N ILE A 48 -0.37 1.46 12.16
CA ILE A 48 0.80 0.57 12.15
C ILE A 48 0.62 -0.54 11.09
N ASN A 49 -0.55 -1.19 11.02
CA ASN A 49 -0.87 -2.18 9.98
C ASN A 49 -0.64 -1.60 8.59
N LYS A 50 -1.17 -0.39 8.34
CA LYS A 50 -1.03 0.30 7.05
C LYS A 50 0.43 0.62 6.74
N ALA A 51 1.20 1.10 7.71
CA ALA A 51 2.62 1.39 7.55
C ALA A 51 3.43 0.12 7.21
N MET A 52 3.15 -1.00 7.88
CA MET A 52 3.76 -2.28 7.54
C MET A 52 3.34 -2.78 6.16
N GLY A 53 2.08 -2.61 5.77
CA GLY A 53 1.62 -2.92 4.41
C GLY A 53 2.38 -2.10 3.35
N VAL A 54 2.66 -0.83 3.62
CA VAL A 54 3.48 0.02 2.74
C VAL A 54 4.92 -0.49 2.68
N PHE A 55 5.53 -0.86 3.81
CA PHE A 55 6.86 -1.47 3.85
C PHE A 55 6.92 -2.74 3.00
N ILE A 56 5.96 -3.66 3.19
CA ILE A 56 5.87 -4.90 2.41
C ILE A 56 5.76 -4.61 0.92
N ALA A 57 4.83 -3.72 0.53
CA ALA A 57 4.54 -3.44 -0.88
C ALA A 57 5.66 -2.66 -1.58
N LYS A 58 6.24 -1.63 -0.94
CA LYS A 58 7.28 -0.80 -1.55
C LYS A 58 8.62 -1.50 -1.64
N ASP A 59 8.98 -2.26 -0.62
CA ASP A 59 10.30 -2.89 -0.53
C ASP A 59 10.26 -4.35 -1.00
N MET A 60 9.14 -4.76 -1.64
CA MET A 60 8.90 -6.09 -2.21
C MET A 60 9.22 -7.22 -1.21
N GLN A 61 8.86 -7.03 0.06
CA GLN A 61 9.15 -8.00 1.11
C GLN A 61 8.17 -9.18 1.03
N PRO A 62 8.60 -10.40 1.38
CA PRO A 62 7.68 -11.51 1.55
C PRO A 62 6.71 -11.21 2.69
N TYR A 63 5.45 -11.64 2.58
CA TYR A 63 4.47 -11.48 3.66
C TYR A 63 4.91 -12.12 4.98
N ALA A 64 5.77 -13.14 4.92
CA ALA A 64 6.33 -13.81 6.08
C ALA A 64 7.24 -12.92 6.93
N VAL A 65 7.70 -11.77 6.44
CA VAL A 65 8.60 -10.86 7.19
C VAL A 65 8.02 -10.44 8.55
N VAL A 66 6.69 -10.38 8.67
CA VAL A 66 6.01 -10.02 9.93
C VAL A 66 6.09 -11.11 11.00
N GLU A 67 6.49 -12.33 10.59
CA GLU A 67 6.66 -13.51 11.44
C GLU A 67 8.13 -13.72 11.83
N ASP A 68 9.07 -12.97 11.23
CA ASP A 68 10.50 -13.08 11.54
C ASP A 68 10.82 -12.57 12.94
N ALA A 69 11.60 -13.34 13.70
CA ALA A 69 11.92 -13.03 15.09
C ALA A 69 12.57 -11.64 15.28
N GLY A 70 13.44 -11.24 14.36
CA GLY A 70 14.08 -9.91 14.39
C GLY A 70 13.08 -8.77 14.14
N PHE A 71 12.17 -8.96 13.19
CA PHE A 71 11.11 -7.99 12.89
C PHE A 71 10.15 -7.85 14.08
N GLN A 72 9.71 -8.97 14.65
CA GLN A 72 8.83 -8.96 15.82
C GLN A 72 9.49 -8.30 17.03
N HIS A 73 10.77 -8.57 17.27
CA HIS A 73 11.53 -7.92 18.33
C HIS A 73 11.57 -6.39 18.13
N MET A 74 11.89 -5.93 16.92
CA MET A 74 11.91 -4.50 16.58
C MET A 74 10.56 -3.84 16.86
N ILE A 75 9.45 -4.42 16.38
CA ILE A 75 8.12 -3.85 16.60
C ILE A 75 7.75 -3.86 18.10
N LYS A 76 8.16 -4.89 18.85
CA LYS A 76 7.91 -4.96 20.29
C LYS A 76 8.64 -3.86 21.07
N VAL A 77 9.84 -3.47 20.62
CA VAL A 77 10.58 -2.34 21.20
C VAL A 77 9.90 -1.00 20.85
N LEU A 78 9.43 -0.85 19.61
CA LEU A 78 8.77 0.38 19.15
C LEU A 78 7.37 0.58 19.73
N GLU A 79 6.57 -0.48 19.81
CA GLU A 79 5.22 -0.45 20.38
C GLU A 79 4.93 -1.78 21.10
N SER A 80 5.23 -1.81 22.40
CA SER A 80 5.18 -3.03 23.20
C SER A 80 3.77 -3.61 23.36
N ARG A 81 2.71 -2.82 23.18
CA ARG A 81 1.32 -3.28 23.32
C ARG A 81 0.69 -3.72 22.00
N TYR A 82 1.37 -3.50 20.89
CA TYR A 82 0.84 -3.85 19.57
C TYR A 82 1.01 -5.34 19.30
N ASN A 83 -0.06 -5.95 18.79
CA ASN A 83 -0.07 -7.32 18.32
C ASN A 83 0.08 -7.31 16.80
N ILE A 84 1.11 -7.97 16.29
CA ILE A 84 1.40 -8.01 14.86
C ILE A 84 0.41 -8.96 14.18
N PRO A 85 -0.36 -8.51 13.18
CA PRO A 85 -1.25 -9.39 12.43
C PRO A 85 -0.47 -10.47 11.68
N SER A 86 -1.12 -11.60 11.42
CA SER A 86 -0.52 -12.69 10.65
C SER A 86 -0.22 -12.29 9.22
N ARG A 87 0.71 -13.00 8.57
CA ARG A 87 0.97 -12.82 7.13
C ARG A 87 -0.30 -12.92 6.26
N HIS A 88 -1.26 -13.74 6.69
CA HIS A 88 -2.55 -13.92 6.00
C HIS A 88 -3.43 -12.67 6.08
N HIS A 89 -3.40 -11.95 7.21
CA HIS A 89 -4.11 -10.68 7.32
C HIS A 89 -3.50 -9.63 6.36
N PHE A 90 -2.18 -9.61 6.22
CA PHE A 90 -1.54 -8.75 5.22
C PHE A 90 -1.91 -9.13 3.80
N SER A 91 -1.80 -10.41 3.43
CA SER A 91 -2.09 -10.87 2.07
C SER A 91 -3.55 -10.72 1.66
N ASN A 92 -4.48 -10.94 2.58
CA ASN A 92 -5.92 -11.03 2.26
C ASN A 92 -6.70 -9.74 2.57
N THR A 93 -6.12 -8.82 3.33
CA THR A 93 -6.82 -7.59 3.77
C THR A 93 -6.00 -6.34 3.49
N ILE A 94 -4.85 -6.17 4.15
CA ILE A 94 -4.11 -4.90 4.12
C ILE A 94 -3.57 -4.58 2.73
N ILE A 95 -2.95 -5.56 2.06
CA ILE A 95 -2.34 -5.35 0.73
C ILE A 95 -3.41 -5.17 -0.36
N PRO A 96 -4.50 -5.96 -0.41
CA PRO A 96 -5.62 -5.68 -1.30
C PRO A 96 -6.24 -4.29 -1.10
N GLU A 97 -6.41 -3.82 0.14
CA GLU A 97 -6.91 -2.46 0.42
C GLU A 97 -5.95 -1.37 -0.09
N LEU A 98 -4.64 -1.55 0.11
CA LEU A 98 -3.61 -0.65 -0.42
C LEU A 98 -3.57 -0.63 -1.95
N TYR A 99 -3.74 -1.80 -2.57
CA TYR A 99 -3.83 -1.94 -4.02
C TYR A 99 -5.04 -1.19 -4.56
N GLU A 100 -6.24 -1.39 -4.01
CA GLU A 100 -7.45 -0.75 -4.51
C GLU A 100 -7.38 0.78 -4.35
N GLY A 101 -6.87 1.28 -3.22
CA GLY A 101 -6.62 2.72 -3.06
C GLY A 101 -5.61 3.29 -4.07
N THR A 102 -4.56 2.53 -4.38
CA THR A 102 -3.56 2.91 -5.39
C THR A 102 -4.15 2.88 -6.79
N ARG A 103 -4.92 1.84 -7.11
CA ARG A 103 -5.62 1.68 -8.39
C ARG A 103 -6.59 2.83 -8.64
N GLN A 104 -7.43 3.17 -7.65
CA GLN A 104 -8.36 4.30 -7.76
C GLN A 104 -7.63 5.63 -8.03
N ARG A 105 -6.50 5.85 -7.37
CA ARG A 105 -5.65 7.04 -7.63
C ARG A 105 -5.12 7.05 -9.06
N ILE A 106 -4.56 5.93 -9.53
CA ILE A 106 -4.03 5.82 -10.90
C ILE A 106 -5.15 6.00 -11.94
N VAL A 107 -6.31 5.38 -11.75
CA VAL A 107 -7.47 5.58 -12.64
C VAL A 107 -7.87 7.05 -12.72
N LYS A 108 -7.89 7.76 -11.58
CA LYS A 108 -8.18 9.21 -11.55
C LYS A 108 -7.11 10.04 -12.25
N GLU A 109 -5.84 9.69 -12.08
CA GLU A 109 -4.74 10.37 -12.79
C GLU A 109 -4.88 10.15 -14.31
N LEU A 110 -5.08 8.91 -14.73
CA LEU A 110 -5.24 8.56 -16.14
C LEU A 110 -6.47 9.26 -16.74
N SER A 111 -7.61 9.34 -16.04
CA SER A 111 -8.78 10.06 -16.54
C SER A 111 -8.54 11.56 -16.77
N ASN A 112 -7.62 12.16 -16.03
CA ASN A 112 -7.28 13.59 -16.14
C ASN A 112 -6.19 13.88 -17.18
N THR A 113 -5.49 12.85 -17.66
CA THR A 113 -4.46 13.00 -18.71
C THR A 113 -5.13 13.08 -20.07
N ALA A 114 -4.57 13.85 -21.01
CA ALA A 114 -5.10 13.95 -22.37
C ALA A 114 -4.73 12.74 -23.22
N TYR A 115 -3.49 12.25 -23.06
CA TYR A 115 -2.91 11.18 -23.87
C TYR A 115 -2.25 10.14 -22.96
N VAL A 116 -2.44 8.88 -23.32
CA VAL A 116 -1.85 7.72 -22.66
C VAL A 116 -1.25 6.83 -23.75
N ALA A 117 -0.02 6.39 -23.56
CA ALA A 117 0.59 5.33 -24.35
C ALA A 117 0.71 4.07 -23.50
N LEU A 118 0.58 2.90 -24.10
CA LEU A 118 0.80 1.63 -23.43
C LEU A 118 2.09 0.98 -23.94
N THR A 119 2.78 0.29 -23.05
CA THR A 119 3.79 -0.69 -23.42
C THR A 119 3.40 -2.07 -22.95
N THR A 120 3.75 -3.09 -23.74
CA THR A 120 3.66 -4.49 -23.32
C THR A 120 5.04 -5.11 -23.23
N ASP A 121 5.23 -5.88 -22.16
CA ASP A 121 6.47 -6.57 -21.87
C ASP A 121 6.17 -8.03 -21.54
N GLY A 122 6.36 -8.88 -22.56
CA GLY A 122 6.21 -10.32 -22.46
C GLY A 122 7.52 -10.99 -22.05
N TRP A 123 7.49 -11.76 -20.96
CA TRP A 123 8.62 -12.53 -20.45
C TRP A 123 8.35 -14.03 -20.62
N THR A 124 9.21 -14.73 -21.36
CA THR A 124 9.06 -16.17 -21.65
C THR A 124 9.30 -17.07 -20.44
N SER A 125 10.11 -16.64 -19.47
CA SER A 125 10.52 -17.46 -18.31
C SER A 125 9.36 -17.84 -17.38
N ARG A 126 8.30 -17.02 -17.35
CA ARG A 126 7.10 -17.25 -16.55
C ARG A 126 5.82 -17.25 -17.37
N ALA A 127 5.95 -17.16 -18.70
CA ALA A 127 4.84 -16.90 -19.62
C ALA A 127 3.95 -15.79 -19.06
N THR A 128 4.49 -14.61 -18.81
CA THR A 128 3.75 -13.47 -18.24
C THR A 128 3.85 -12.27 -19.14
N GLU A 129 2.76 -11.51 -19.20
CA GLU A 129 2.67 -10.24 -19.89
C GLU A 129 2.38 -9.12 -18.90
N THR A 130 3.12 -8.03 -19.03
CA THR A 130 2.95 -6.81 -18.24
C THR A 130 2.51 -5.68 -19.15
N VAL A 131 1.43 -4.99 -18.78
CA VAL A 131 0.97 -3.78 -19.47
C VAL A 131 1.29 -2.57 -18.60
N THR A 132 2.00 -1.61 -19.16
CA THR A 132 2.37 -0.35 -18.47
C THR A 132 1.78 0.84 -19.20
N ALA A 133 1.15 1.75 -18.48
CA ALA A 133 0.70 3.04 -19.01
C ALA A 133 1.75 4.12 -18.79
N HIS A 134 1.99 4.89 -19.84
CA HIS A 134 2.87 6.04 -19.87
C HIS A 134 2.05 7.29 -20.20
N TYR A 135 2.23 8.35 -19.41
CA TYR A 135 1.48 9.59 -19.54
C TYR A 135 2.27 10.78 -19.01
N ILE A 136 1.86 11.99 -19.40
CA ILE A 136 2.38 13.25 -18.84
C ILE A 136 1.28 13.82 -17.94
N ASN A 137 1.60 14.09 -16.67
CA ASN A 137 0.66 14.68 -15.72
C ASN A 137 0.50 16.20 -15.92
N SER A 138 -0.37 16.83 -15.12
CA SER A 138 -0.60 18.28 -15.13
C SER A 138 0.66 19.10 -14.82
N GLU A 139 1.61 18.52 -14.09
CA GLU A 139 2.88 19.13 -13.73
C GLU A 139 3.96 18.97 -14.82
N TRP A 140 3.60 18.45 -16.00
CA TRP A 140 4.52 18.20 -17.11
C TRP A 140 5.60 17.15 -16.80
N GLU A 141 5.30 16.23 -15.89
CA GLU A 141 6.19 15.12 -15.53
C GLU A 141 5.75 13.84 -16.25
N MET A 142 6.72 13.14 -16.83
CA MET A 142 6.50 11.80 -17.36
C MET A 142 6.27 10.82 -16.21
N LYS A 143 5.15 10.11 -16.26
CA LYS A 143 4.78 9.04 -15.31
C LYS A 143 4.63 7.73 -16.06
N SER A 144 4.97 6.65 -15.35
CA SER A 144 4.77 5.27 -15.82
C SER A 144 4.14 4.47 -14.70
N SER A 145 3.05 3.77 -15.00
CA SER A 145 2.28 2.99 -14.04
C SER A 145 1.99 1.61 -14.61
N VAL A 146 2.47 0.55 -13.94
CA VAL A 146 2.13 -0.83 -14.29
C VAL A 146 0.65 -1.04 -14.00
N LEU A 147 -0.13 -1.37 -15.02
CA LEU A 147 -1.57 -1.59 -14.92
C LEU A 147 -1.86 -3.04 -14.54
N GLN A 148 -1.18 -3.99 -15.17
CA GLN A 148 -1.39 -5.40 -14.88
C GLN A 148 -0.16 -6.21 -15.23
N THR A 149 0.04 -7.30 -14.50
CA THR A 149 0.95 -8.38 -14.84
C THR A 149 0.16 -9.67 -14.75
N ARG A 150 0.00 -10.38 -15.86
CA ARG A 150 -0.83 -11.57 -15.95
C ARG A 150 -0.08 -12.74 -16.58
N PRO A 151 -0.29 -13.96 -16.08
CA PRO A 151 0.17 -15.15 -16.77
C PRO A 151 -0.59 -15.34 -18.08
N LEU A 152 0.14 -15.67 -19.14
CA LEU A 152 -0.33 -16.15 -20.42
C LEU A 152 -0.18 -17.68 -20.41
N TYR A 153 -1.26 -18.39 -20.17
CA TYR A 153 -1.23 -19.86 -20.03
C TYR A 153 -1.22 -20.61 -21.35
N GLU A 154 -1.59 -19.94 -22.44
CA GLU A 154 -1.65 -20.53 -23.77
C GLU A 154 -0.59 -19.92 -24.68
N SER A 155 -0.27 -20.65 -25.75
CA SER A 155 0.66 -20.24 -26.81
C SER A 155 0.52 -18.74 -27.05
N HIS A 156 1.66 -18.04 -27.12
CA HIS A 156 1.79 -16.60 -27.40
C HIS A 156 1.24 -16.24 -28.79
N THR A 157 -0.05 -16.49 -28.97
CA THR A 157 -0.85 -16.06 -30.08
C THR A 157 -1.22 -14.62 -29.81
N SER A 158 -1.31 -13.95 -30.91
CA SER A 158 -1.52 -12.53 -30.98
C SER A 158 -2.96 -12.14 -30.59
N GLU A 159 -3.88 -13.11 -30.54
CA GLU A 159 -5.22 -13.00 -29.97
C GLU A 159 -5.19 -12.79 -28.44
N HIS A 160 -4.31 -13.48 -27.72
CA HIS A 160 -4.21 -13.35 -26.26
C HIS A 160 -3.68 -11.99 -25.82
N LEU A 161 -2.67 -11.45 -26.50
CA LEU A 161 -2.17 -10.09 -26.27
C LEU A 161 -3.27 -9.04 -26.52
N SER A 162 -4.02 -9.23 -27.61
CA SER A 162 -5.15 -8.39 -28.00
C SER A 162 -6.24 -8.38 -26.91
N GLU A 163 -6.61 -9.55 -26.40
CA GLU A 163 -7.55 -9.69 -25.28
C GLU A 163 -7.01 -9.05 -24.00
N ALA A 164 -5.74 -9.29 -23.64
CA ALA A 164 -5.11 -8.70 -22.46
C ALA A 164 -5.08 -7.17 -22.51
N LEU A 165 -4.77 -6.59 -23.68
CA LEU A 165 -4.79 -5.14 -23.91
C LEU A 165 -6.21 -4.58 -23.84
N THR A 166 -7.18 -5.22 -24.48
CA THR A 166 -8.59 -4.81 -24.44
C THR A 166 -9.09 -4.79 -23.00
N GLN A 167 -8.79 -5.86 -22.27
CA GLN A 167 -9.17 -5.99 -20.88
C GLN A 167 -8.48 -4.94 -20.01
N ALA A 168 -7.20 -4.62 -20.26
CA ALA A 168 -6.52 -3.52 -19.57
C ALA A 168 -7.22 -2.17 -19.82
N VAL A 169 -7.55 -1.88 -21.08
CA VAL A 169 -8.21 -0.62 -21.48
C VAL A 169 -9.56 -0.47 -20.77
N THR A 170 -10.37 -1.52 -20.73
CA THR A 170 -11.67 -1.51 -20.07
C THR A 170 -11.55 -1.48 -18.54
N GLU A 171 -10.72 -2.32 -17.93
CA GLU A 171 -10.55 -2.38 -16.48
C GLU A 171 -9.97 -1.10 -15.89
N TRP A 172 -9.10 -0.42 -16.64
CA TRP A 172 -8.46 0.84 -16.22
C TRP A 172 -9.18 2.08 -16.75
N LYS A 173 -10.34 1.91 -17.41
CA LYS A 173 -11.21 2.98 -17.90
C LYS A 173 -10.48 3.96 -18.82
N LEU A 174 -9.69 3.43 -19.74
CA LEU A 174 -8.89 4.21 -20.70
C LEU A 174 -9.66 4.54 -21.98
N GLU A 175 -10.90 4.06 -22.09
CA GLU A 175 -11.79 4.32 -23.22
C GLU A 175 -12.08 5.81 -23.37
N ARG A 176 -11.71 6.38 -24.52
CA ARG A 176 -11.92 7.81 -24.83
C ARG A 176 -12.62 7.93 -26.17
N ALA A 177 -13.60 8.83 -26.25
CA ALA A 177 -14.27 9.15 -27.50
C ALA A 177 -13.23 9.68 -28.51
N ASN A 178 -13.18 9.08 -29.71
CA ASN A 178 -12.36 9.52 -30.83
C ASN A 178 -10.84 9.61 -30.55
N SER A 179 -10.32 8.86 -29.58
CA SER A 179 -8.88 8.77 -29.31
C SER A 179 -8.37 7.40 -29.71
N THR A 180 -7.15 7.35 -30.23
CA THR A 180 -6.37 6.12 -30.35
C THR A 180 -5.35 6.05 -29.22
N ILE A 181 -5.10 4.86 -28.68
CA ILE A 181 -4.10 4.60 -27.66
C ILE A 181 -2.88 3.98 -28.37
N PRO A 182 -1.74 4.69 -28.44
CA PRO A 182 -0.53 4.11 -28.98
C PRO A 182 -0.04 2.96 -28.09
N VAL A 183 0.30 1.83 -28.70
CA VAL A 183 0.92 0.68 -28.03
C VAL A 183 2.29 0.41 -28.63
N ALA A 184 3.29 0.24 -27.76
CA ALA A 184 4.60 -0.26 -28.14
C ALA A 184 4.83 -1.62 -27.47
N THR A 185 5.36 -2.58 -28.22
CA THR A 185 5.55 -3.95 -27.72
C THR A 185 7.02 -4.35 -27.81
N ASN A 186 7.47 -5.24 -26.92
CA ASN A 186 8.89 -5.61 -26.81
C ASN A 186 9.33 -6.68 -27.84
N ASN A 187 8.44 -7.17 -28.72
CA ASN A 187 8.73 -8.30 -29.60
C ASN A 187 8.49 -7.99 -31.11
N ALA A 188 9.58 -7.60 -31.77
CA ALA A 188 9.63 -7.06 -33.13
C ALA A 188 9.30 -8.03 -34.30
N SER A 189 8.85 -9.27 -34.07
CA SER A 189 8.55 -10.20 -35.20
C SER A 189 7.17 -10.88 -35.16
N ARG A 190 6.52 -11.00 -33.99
CA ARG A 190 5.29 -11.80 -33.84
C ARG A 190 4.04 -10.96 -33.59
N GLU A 191 4.21 -9.79 -32.99
CA GLU A 191 3.11 -8.90 -32.59
C GLU A 191 2.78 -7.85 -33.67
N CYS A 192 3.69 -7.68 -34.64
CA CYS A 192 3.56 -6.72 -35.72
C CYS A 192 2.43 -7.03 -36.72
N SER A 193 2.25 -8.30 -37.09
CA SER A 193 1.15 -8.76 -37.95
C SER A 193 -0.23 -8.56 -37.30
N GLN A 194 -0.30 -8.47 -35.97
CA GLN A 194 -1.53 -8.38 -35.19
C GLN A 194 -2.07 -6.96 -35.07
N CYS A 195 -1.17 -6.02 -34.84
CA CYS A 195 -1.51 -4.62 -34.76
C CYS A 195 -2.16 -4.09 -36.05
N ASN A 196 -1.84 -4.69 -37.21
CA ASN A 196 -2.45 -4.35 -38.49
C ASN A 196 -3.88 -4.92 -38.66
N SER A 197 -4.25 -6.05 -38.04
CA SER A 197 -5.63 -6.57 -38.11
C SER A 197 -6.62 -5.75 -37.24
N TRP A 198 -6.10 -5.06 -36.23
CA TRP A 198 -6.83 -4.11 -35.39
C TRP A 198 -7.24 -2.83 -36.12
N THR A 199 -6.53 -2.45 -37.19
CA THR A 199 -6.86 -1.26 -38.00
C THR A 199 -8.15 -1.42 -38.83
N GLY A 200 -8.67 -2.65 -38.98
CA GLY A 200 -9.82 -2.96 -39.84
C GLY A 200 -11.19 -2.93 -39.17
N THR A 201 -11.27 -2.84 -37.83
CA THR A 201 -12.54 -3.03 -37.11
C THR A 201 -12.68 -2.04 -35.96
N THR A 202 -12.95 -0.76 -36.26
CA THR A 202 -13.44 0.24 -35.27
C THR A 202 -12.64 0.44 -33.95
N ASP A 203 -11.46 -0.15 -33.80
CA ASP A 203 -10.80 -0.23 -32.51
C ASP A 203 -9.66 0.78 -32.33
N ARG A 204 -9.70 1.40 -31.16
CA ARG A 204 -9.04 2.64 -30.77
C ARG A 204 -7.60 2.45 -30.29
N VAL A 205 -6.86 1.50 -30.88
CA VAL A 205 -5.50 1.16 -30.44
C VAL A 205 -4.58 1.14 -31.67
N LEU A 206 -3.53 1.95 -31.67
CA LEU A 206 -2.59 2.06 -32.81
C LEU A 206 -1.20 1.57 -32.40
N CYS A 207 -0.69 0.57 -33.10
CA CYS A 207 0.72 0.21 -33.02
C CYS A 207 1.55 1.26 -33.73
N THR A 208 2.57 1.80 -33.06
CA THR A 208 3.41 2.84 -33.66
C THR A 208 4.83 2.40 -33.93
N TYR A 209 5.26 1.24 -33.42
CA TYR A 209 6.61 0.71 -33.67
C TYR A 209 6.60 -0.81 -33.83
N CYS A 210 6.45 -1.22 -35.09
CA CYS A 210 7.43 -2.12 -35.69
C CYS A 210 8.35 -1.23 -36.55
#